data_AF-A0A0F9EVI8-F1
#
_entry.id   AF-A0A0F9EVI8-F1
#
_cell.length_a   1.000
_cell.length_b   1.000
_cell.length_c   1.000
_cell.angle_alpha   90.00
_cell.angle_beta   90.00
_cell.angle_gamma   90.00
#
_symmetry.space_group_name_H-M   'P 1'
#
loop_
_entity.id
_entity.type
_entity.pdbx_description
1 polymer ?
#
loop_
_entity_poly.entity_id
_entity_poly.type
_entity_poly.pdbx_seq_one_letter_code
_entity_poly.pdbx_strand_id
1 'polypeptide(L)' 'MNEAAQRAFDDGYQAFKDGVHLNDNPYFSYQFRIREEMAWTDGWNVRAKEKAE' A
#
# COMPACT_ATOMS: atom_id res chain seq x y z
N MET A 1 -0.87 -2.57 15.52
CA MET A 1 -1.57 -2.73 14.24
C MET A 1 -2.09 -4.16 14.13
N ASN A 2 -3.22 -4.38 13.46
CA ASN A 2 -3.68 -5.74 13.16
C ASN A 2 -2.77 -6.34 12.07
N GLU A 3 -2.47 -7.63 12.11
CA GLU A 3 -1.48 -8.28 11.21
C GLU A 3 -1.82 -8.11 9.72
N ALA A 4 -3.09 -7.95 9.37
CA ALA A 4 -3.54 -7.71 8.00
C ALA A 4 -3.14 -6.32 7.48
N ALA A 5 -3.21 -5.28 8.31
CA ALA A 5 -2.83 -3.92 7.92
C ALA A 5 -1.31 -3.78 7.77
N GLN A 6 -0.53 -4.45 8.63
CA GLN A 6 0.93 -4.45 8.49
C GLN A 6 1.37 -5.13 7.18
N ARG A 7 0.75 -6.27 6.85
CA ARG A 7 1.01 -6.94 5.56
C ARG A 7 0.66 -6.05 4.38
N ALA A 8 -0.49 -5.38 4.42
CA ALA A 8 -0.89 -4.48 3.35
C ALA A 8 0.11 -3.33 3.17
N PHE A 9 0.64 -2.77 4.27
CA PHE A 9 1.70 -1.77 4.21
C PHE A 9 2.98 -2.31 3.54
N ASP A 10 3.44 -3.49 3.95
CA ASP A 10 4.65 -4.10 3.38
C ASP A 10 4.46 -4.44 1.88
N ASP A 11 3.27 -4.88 1.49
CA ASP A 11 2.91 -5.15 0.10
C ASP A 11 2.86 -3.87 -0.73
N GLY A 12 2.33 -2.76 -0.19
CA GLY A 12 2.30 -1.46 -0.87
C GLY A 12 3.70 -0.88 -1.06
N TYR A 13 4.57 -1.08 -0.07
CA TYR A 13 5.98 -0.75 -0.19
C TYR A 13 6.67 -1.54 -1.31
N GLN A 14 6.47 -2.86 -1.36
CA GLN A 14 7.06 -3.68 -2.39
C GLN A 14 6.53 -3.33 -3.78
N ALA A 15 5.23 -3.05 -3.90
CA ALA A 15 4.59 -2.62 -5.13
C ALA A 15 5.23 -1.34 -5.70
N PHE A 16 5.56 -0.36 -4.85
CA PHE A 16 6.31 0.82 -5.28
C PHE A 16 7.70 0.48 -5.84
N LYS A 17 8.45 -0.42 -5.19
CA LYS A 17 9.77 -0.86 -5.68
C LYS A 17 9.69 -1.53 -7.03
N ASP A 18 8.63 -2.30 -7.24
CA ASP A 18 8.36 -3.04 -8.48
C ASP A 18 7.76 -2.15 -9.58
N GLY A 19 7.47 -0.87 -9.28
CA GLY A 19 6.92 0.10 -10.23
C GLY A 19 5.42 -0.06 -10.50
N VAL A 20 4.71 -0.76 -9.63
CA VAL A 20 3.24 -0.93 -9.68
C VAL A 20 2.57 0.41 -9.40
N HIS A 21 1.51 0.71 -10.15
CA HIS A 21 0.79 1.97 -10.00
C HIS A 21 -0.12 1.94 -8.76
N LEU A 22 -0.34 3.09 -8.11
CA LEU A 22 -1.16 3.18 -6.90
C LEU A 22 -2.61 2.66 -7.11
N ASN A 23 -3.13 2.81 -8.33
CA ASN A 23 -4.48 2.34 -8.70
C ASN A 23 -4.59 0.82 -8.79
N ASP A 24 -3.47 0.10 -8.83
CA ASP A 24 -3.44 -1.37 -8.85
C ASP A 24 -3.43 -1.96 -7.42
N ASN A 25 -3.90 -1.18 -6.44
CA ASN A 25 -4.02 -1.61 -5.04
C ASN A 25 -4.94 -2.85 -4.93
N PRO A 26 -4.40 -4.03 -4.55
CA PRO A 26 -5.18 -5.27 -4.48
C PRO A 26 -6.20 -5.27 -3.32
N TYR A 27 -6.08 -4.32 -2.38
CA TYR A 27 -6.99 -4.17 -1.25
C TYR A 27 -8.18 -3.26 -1.55
N PHE A 28 -8.22 -2.65 -2.75
CA PHE A 28 -9.34 -1.83 -3.22
C PHE A 28 -10.56 -2.73 -3.48
N SER A 29 -11.25 -3.09 -2.42
CA SER A 29 -12.47 -3.91 -2.46
C SER A 29 -13.66 -3.07 -2.04
N TYR A 30 -14.71 -3.12 -2.86
CA TYR A 30 -15.88 -2.24 -2.79
C TYR A 30 -16.71 -2.37 -1.50
N GLN A 31 -16.35 -3.25 -0.56
CA GLN A 31 -17.24 -3.60 0.54
C GLN A 31 -16.65 -3.51 1.95
N PHE A 32 -15.40 -3.92 2.29
CA PHE A 32 -15.04 -4.01 3.72
C PHE A 32 -13.56 -3.84 4.13
N ARG A 33 -12.62 -3.42 3.26
CA ARG A 33 -11.17 -3.41 3.59
C ARG A 33 -10.49 -2.03 3.64
N ILE A 34 -11.20 -1.00 4.08
CA ILE A 34 -10.69 0.38 4.18
C ILE A 34 -9.34 0.45 4.91
N ARG A 35 -9.15 -0.34 5.98
CA ARG A 35 -7.90 -0.31 6.77
C ARG A 35 -6.69 -0.89 6.04
N GLU A 36 -6.88 -1.95 5.25
CA GLU A 36 -5.79 -2.56 4.49
C GLU A 36 -5.47 -1.72 3.24
N GLU A 37 -6.50 -1.14 2.60
CA GLU A 37 -6.34 -0.21 1.48
C GLU A 37 -5.52 1.03 1.87
N MET A 38 -5.85 1.66 3.00
CA MET A 38 -5.10 2.80 3.52
C MET A 38 -3.66 2.40 3.86
N ALA A 39 -3.46 1.26 4.52
CA ALA A 39 -2.13 0.80 4.90
C ALA A 39 -1.24 0.51 3.67
N TRP A 40 -1.78 -0.12 2.63
CA TRP A 40 -1.07 -0.32 1.35
C TRP A 40 -0.69 1.00 0.68
N THR A 41 -1.64 1.93 0.63
CA THR A 41 -1.42 3.27 0.07
C THR A 41 -0.34 4.03 0.83
N ASP A 42 -0.32 3.92 2.17
CA ASP A 42 0.72 4.51 3.00
C ASP A 42 2.10 3.90 2.70
N GLY A 43 2.19 2.56 2.60
CA GLY A 43 3.43 1.86 2.27
C GLY A 43 4.00 2.26 0.91
N TRP A 44 3.13 2.39 -0.09
CA TRP A 44 3.49 2.86 -1.43
C TRP A 44 4.01 4.32 -1.39
N ASN A 45 3.28 5.21 -0.69
CA ASN A 45 3.58 6.64 -0.65
C ASN A 45 4.84 7.00 0.16
N VAL A 46 5.11 6.34 1.29
CA VAL A 46 6.30 6.62 2.12
C VAL A 46 7.57 6.56 1.28
N ARG A 47 7.63 5.63 0.33
CA ARG A 47 8.85 5.28 -0.40
C ARG A 47 8.90 5.94 -1.78
N ALA A 48 7.74 6.27 -2.34
CA ALA A 48 7.63 7.25 -3.42
C ALA A 48 8.26 8.60 -3.04
N LYS A 49 8.08 9.04 -1.78
CA LYS A 49 8.73 10.26 -1.26
C LYS A 49 10.25 10.10 -1.16
N GLU A 50 10.76 8.97 -0.68
CA GLU A 50 12.21 8.72 -0.60
C GLU A 50 12.93 8.65 -1.96
N LYS A 51 12.27 8.28 -3.06
CA LYS A 51 12.86 8.37 -4.42
C LYS A 51 12.81 9.77 -5.02
N ALA A 52 11.98 10.66 -4.48
CA ALA A 52 11.81 12.02 -5.01
C ALA A 52 12.81 13.02 -4.43
N GLU A 53 13.57 12.64 -3.39
CA GLU A 53 14.70 13.38 -2.80
C GLU A 53 16.04 12.89 -3.36
#